data_AF-A0AAU9LKR8-F1
#
_entry.id   AF-A0AAU9LKR8-F1
#
_cell.length_a   1.000
_cell.length_b   1.000
_cell.length_c   1.000
_cell.angle_alpha   90.00
_cell.angle_beta   90.00
_cell.angle_gamma   90.00
#
_symmetry.space_group_name_H-M   'P 1'
#
loop_
_entity.id
_entity.type
_entity.pdbx_description
1 polymer ?
#
loop_
_entity_poly.entity_id
_entity_poly.type
_entity_poly.pdbx_seq_one_letter_code
_entity_poly.pdbx_strand_id
1 'polypeptide(L)'
;MKGRQLSACFWKVLYFAYVKSDRNHPFLEQGKCENMVNFMLYISADLENLTNFQPAGGVDDPNFTYYFKLKCENCGEVTEKETCVSLNETLPLPKKGTTNLIQKCKFCKREGTVTMIPGRGSPLTNELSEGGKHAALMVFDCRGFEPLDFAFSSGWKAESIEGTKFEDIDLSGGDFSEYDEKGACPVMISNVAAMFKVVDLNFVVCPEHYLRAIHCYF
;
A
#
# COMPACT_ATOMS: atom_id res chain seq x y z
N MET A 1 -20.24 9.11 52.81
CA MET A 1 -20.95 9.71 51.66
C MET A 1 -20.30 9.16 50.40
N LYS A 2 -21.07 8.43 49.58
CA LYS A 2 -20.59 7.72 48.39
C LYS A 2 -20.34 8.73 47.26
N GLY A 3 -19.08 8.86 46.82
CA GLY A 3 -18.72 9.65 45.63
C GLY A 3 -19.21 8.93 44.37
N ARG A 4 -19.98 9.63 43.53
CA ARG A 4 -20.45 9.09 42.25
C ARG A 4 -19.27 9.04 41.28
N GLN A 5 -18.92 7.83 40.84
CA GLN A 5 -18.08 7.62 39.66
C GLN A 5 -18.80 8.21 38.45
N LEU A 6 -18.22 9.24 37.84
CA LEU A 6 -18.60 9.68 36.49
C LEU A 6 -17.95 8.72 35.50
N SER A 7 -18.74 8.19 34.57
CA SER A 7 -18.28 7.19 33.60
C SER A 7 -17.32 7.80 32.57
N ALA A 8 -16.43 6.98 32.03
CA ALA A 8 -15.46 7.34 30.99
C ALA A 8 -16.08 7.91 29.70
N CYS A 9 -17.40 7.74 29.49
CA CYS A 9 -18.12 8.40 28.40
C CYS A 9 -18.20 9.92 28.57
N PHE A 10 -18.24 10.44 29.80
CA PHE A 10 -18.46 11.86 30.05
C PHE A 10 -17.25 12.73 29.68
N TRP A 11 -16.03 12.19 29.82
CA TRP A 11 -14.78 12.87 29.45
C TRP A 11 -14.51 12.86 27.94
N LYS A 12 -14.93 11.79 27.23
CA LYS A 12 -14.85 11.75 25.76
C LYS A 12 -15.69 12.85 25.11
N VAL A 13 -16.89 13.11 25.64
CA VAL A 13 -17.77 14.17 25.13
C VAL A 13 -17.17 15.56 25.39
N LEU A 14 -16.53 15.78 26.53
CA LEU A 14 -15.87 17.05 26.87
C LEU A 14 -14.63 17.34 26.01
N TYR A 15 -13.84 16.32 25.65
CA TYR A 15 -12.68 16.51 24.75
C TYR A 15 -13.13 16.87 23.32
N PHE A 16 -14.17 16.21 22.80
CA PHE A 16 -14.76 16.54 21.50
C PHE A 16 -15.47 17.91 21.48
N ALA A 17 -15.97 18.38 22.63
CA ALA A 17 -16.59 19.70 22.76
C ALA A 17 -15.54 20.82 22.87
N TYR A 18 -14.41 20.59 23.55
CA TYR A 18 -13.35 21.59 23.71
C TYR A 18 -12.69 21.95 22.37
N VAL A 19 -12.43 20.95 21.52
CA VAL A 19 -11.83 21.15 20.18
C VAL A 19 -12.78 21.93 19.22
N LYS A 20 -14.09 21.96 19.49
CA LYS A 20 -15.09 22.68 18.67
C LYS A 20 -15.38 24.12 19.11
N SER A 21 -14.81 24.59 20.22
CA SER A 21 -15.24 25.83 20.89
C SER A 21 -14.25 27.01 20.80
N ASP A 22 -12.95 26.79 20.60
CA ASP A 22 -11.98 27.91 20.57
C ASP A 22 -11.82 28.51 19.17
N ARG A 23 -12.64 29.53 18.89
CA ARG A 23 -12.58 30.35 17.67
C ARG A 23 -11.56 31.50 17.70
N ASN A 24 -10.64 31.54 18.66
CA ASN A 24 -9.68 32.65 18.81
C ASN A 24 -8.30 32.21 19.31
N HIS A 25 -7.63 31.29 18.59
CA HIS A 25 -6.19 31.08 18.76
C HIS A 25 -5.41 31.73 17.60
N PRO A 26 -4.50 32.69 17.86
CA PRO A 26 -3.73 33.35 16.81
C PRO A 26 -2.52 32.51 16.46
N PHE A 27 -2.73 31.37 15.78
CA PHE A 27 -1.68 30.65 15.06
C PHE A 27 -2.29 29.72 14.01
N LEU A 28 -2.97 30.31 13.02
CA LEU A 28 -3.46 29.61 11.84
C LEU A 28 -2.94 30.33 10.59
N GLU A 29 -1.63 30.27 10.38
CA GLU A 29 -1.09 30.41 9.03
C GLU A 29 -1.32 29.11 8.27
N GLN A 30 -2.48 29.04 7.62
CA GLN A 30 -2.73 28.40 6.32
C GLN A 30 -1.87 27.16 5.97
N GLY A 31 -1.94 26.12 6.78
CA GLY A 31 -1.67 24.75 6.32
C GLY A 31 -2.96 24.20 5.73
N LYS A 32 -3.15 24.30 4.41
CA LYS A 32 -4.17 23.50 3.73
C LYS A 32 -3.85 22.05 4.08
N CYS A 33 -4.69 21.40 4.88
CA CYS A 33 -4.61 19.96 5.11
C CYS A 33 -4.90 19.32 3.75
N GLU A 34 -3.85 19.10 2.95
CA GLU A 34 -3.93 18.20 1.82
C GLU A 34 -4.39 16.87 2.42
N ASN A 35 -5.61 16.45 2.08
CA ASN A 35 -6.14 15.16 2.51
C ASN A 35 -5.13 14.10 2.07
N MET A 36 -4.38 13.56 3.02
CA MET A 36 -3.40 12.51 2.76
C MET A 36 -4.17 11.23 2.44
N VAL A 37 -4.18 10.84 1.17
CA VAL A 37 -4.83 9.60 0.73
C VAL A 37 -3.74 8.60 0.39
N ASN A 38 -3.65 7.54 1.20
CA ASN A 38 -2.75 6.43 0.91
C ASN A 38 -3.52 5.34 0.19
N PHE A 39 -2.90 4.72 -0.79
CA PHE A 39 -3.44 3.59 -1.54
C PHE A 39 -2.59 2.36 -1.27
N MET A 40 -3.22 1.26 -0.82
CA MET A 40 -2.58 -0.04 -0.72
C MET A 40 -2.87 -0.84 -1.98
N LEU A 41 -1.81 -1.29 -2.64
CA LEU A 41 -1.88 -2.27 -3.73
C LEU A 41 -2.01 -3.67 -3.14
N TYR A 42 -3.05 -4.36 -3.55
CA TYR A 42 -3.27 -5.77 -3.27
C TYR A 42 -3.13 -6.58 -4.55
N ILE A 43 -2.56 -7.79 -4.43
CA ILE A 43 -2.44 -8.76 -5.52
C ILE A 43 -3.13 -10.07 -5.15
N SER A 44 -3.62 -10.77 -6.16
CA SER A 44 -4.10 -12.16 -6.07
C SER A 44 -3.73 -12.90 -7.34
N ALA A 45 -3.62 -14.21 -7.24
CA ALA A 45 -3.41 -15.14 -8.32
C ALA A 45 -3.86 -16.52 -7.86
N ASP A 46 -4.13 -17.41 -8.80
CA ASP A 46 -4.30 -18.84 -8.54
C ASP A 46 -2.91 -19.49 -8.56
N LEU A 47 -2.52 -20.08 -7.44
CA LEU A 47 -1.22 -20.73 -7.24
C LEU A 47 -1.38 -22.25 -7.21
N GLU A 48 -0.92 -22.93 -8.25
CA GLU A 48 -0.88 -24.40 -8.31
C GLU A 48 0.51 -24.90 -7.91
N ASN A 49 0.58 -25.66 -6.81
CA ASN A 49 1.82 -26.19 -6.23
C ASN A 49 2.89 -25.12 -5.91
N LEU A 50 2.47 -23.86 -5.75
CA LEU A 50 3.31 -22.70 -5.44
C LEU A 50 2.81 -21.95 -4.21
N THR A 51 3.74 -21.28 -3.55
CA THR A 51 3.54 -20.36 -2.42
C THR A 51 4.56 -19.21 -2.47
N ASN A 52 4.48 -18.30 -1.52
CA ASN A 52 5.42 -17.18 -1.35
C ASN A 52 5.63 -16.32 -2.62
N PHE A 53 4.58 -16.12 -3.42
CA PHE A 53 4.64 -15.29 -4.63
C PHE A 53 4.82 -13.81 -4.27
N GLN A 54 5.91 -13.20 -4.75
CA GLN A 54 6.32 -11.81 -4.41
C GLN A 54 7.40 -11.30 -5.38
N PRO A 55 7.81 -10.03 -5.32
CA PRO A 55 8.98 -9.55 -6.07
C PRO A 55 10.27 -10.32 -5.73
N ALA A 56 11.20 -10.43 -6.69
CA ALA A 56 12.42 -11.22 -6.54
C ALA A 56 13.27 -10.81 -5.32
N GLY A 57 13.47 -9.51 -5.07
CA GLY A 57 14.15 -9.02 -3.85
C GLY A 57 13.27 -8.97 -2.59
N GLY A 58 12.04 -9.48 -2.65
CA GLY A 58 11.04 -9.39 -1.59
C GLY A 58 10.09 -8.20 -1.76
N VAL A 59 9.06 -8.11 -0.93
CA VAL A 59 7.99 -7.08 -1.04
C VAL A 59 8.49 -5.62 -0.98
N ASP A 60 9.64 -5.39 -0.34
CA ASP A 60 10.30 -4.08 -0.24
C ASP A 60 11.57 -3.99 -1.12
N ASP A 61 11.66 -4.78 -2.20
CA ASP A 61 12.79 -4.73 -3.13
C ASP A 61 12.95 -3.31 -3.72
N PRO A 62 14.11 -2.63 -3.49
CA PRO A 62 14.35 -1.30 -4.01
C PRO A 62 14.34 -1.23 -5.54
N ASN A 63 14.63 -2.33 -6.22
CA ASN A 63 14.78 -2.40 -7.67
C ASN A 63 13.54 -2.92 -8.40
N PHE A 64 12.53 -3.41 -7.66
CA PHE A 64 11.28 -3.81 -8.28
C PHE A 64 10.51 -2.58 -8.76
N THR A 65 10.09 -2.61 -10.03
CA THR A 65 9.41 -1.49 -10.68
C THR A 65 7.92 -1.78 -10.76
N TYR A 66 7.13 -0.86 -10.22
CA TYR A 66 5.68 -0.93 -10.25
C TYR A 66 5.17 -0.18 -11.48
N TYR A 67 4.28 -0.82 -12.24
CA TYR A 67 3.64 -0.23 -13.41
C TYR A 67 2.15 -0.09 -13.16
N PHE A 68 1.63 1.14 -13.18
CA PHE A 68 0.20 1.38 -13.03
C PHE A 68 -0.25 2.64 -13.75
N LYS A 69 -1.53 2.73 -14.08
CA LYS A 69 -2.12 3.95 -14.62
C LYS A 69 -2.40 4.94 -13.50
N LEU A 70 -2.39 6.22 -13.85
CA LEU A 70 -2.73 7.29 -12.92
C LEU A 70 -3.88 8.11 -13.48
N LYS A 71 -4.86 8.43 -12.64
CA LYS A 71 -5.95 9.36 -12.94
C LYS A 71 -5.74 10.67 -12.22
N CYS A 72 -5.76 11.77 -12.96
CA CYS A 72 -5.61 13.09 -12.38
C CYS A 72 -6.86 13.48 -11.59
N GLU A 73 -6.69 13.79 -10.30
CA GLU A 73 -7.80 14.21 -9.43
C GLU A 73 -8.39 15.57 -9.83
N ASN A 74 -7.64 16.37 -10.61
CA ASN A 74 -8.13 17.68 -11.06
C ASN A 74 -9.14 17.60 -12.20
N CYS A 75 -8.75 16.88 -13.25
CA CYS A 75 -9.42 16.94 -14.55
C CYS A 75 -9.93 15.58 -15.00
N GLY A 76 -9.67 14.52 -14.23
CA GLY A 76 -10.11 13.15 -14.51
C GLY A 76 -9.29 12.42 -15.58
N GLU A 77 -8.26 13.05 -16.15
CA GLU A 77 -7.46 12.47 -17.22
C GLU A 77 -6.66 11.26 -16.72
N VAL A 78 -6.77 10.13 -17.42
CA VAL A 78 -6.01 8.91 -17.14
C VAL A 78 -4.77 8.86 -18.02
N THR A 79 -3.64 8.39 -17.50
CA THR A 79 -2.42 8.24 -18.28
C THR A 79 -2.61 7.26 -19.43
N GLU A 80 -2.16 7.65 -20.63
CA GLU A 80 -2.22 6.81 -21.84
C GLU A 80 -1.37 5.54 -21.72
N LYS A 81 -0.23 5.66 -21.01
CA LYS A 81 0.70 4.56 -20.72
C LYS A 81 0.81 4.39 -19.22
N GLU A 82 1.25 3.20 -18.81
CA GLU A 82 1.62 2.90 -17.44
C GLU A 82 2.75 3.82 -17.00
N THR A 83 2.59 4.34 -15.79
CA THR A 83 3.63 5.07 -15.07
C THR A 83 4.46 4.04 -14.31
N CYS A 84 5.78 4.14 -14.41
CA CYS A 84 6.73 3.34 -13.65
C CYS A 84 7.14 4.06 -12.37
N VAL A 85 7.25 3.33 -11.25
CA VAL A 85 7.83 3.84 -10.00
C VAL A 85 8.60 2.73 -9.30
N SER A 86 9.74 3.07 -8.72
CA SER A 86 10.58 2.15 -7.94
C SER A 86 11.01 2.78 -6.62
N LEU A 87 11.36 1.94 -5.65
CA LEU A 87 11.79 2.39 -4.33
C LEU A 87 13.18 3.06 -4.37
N ASN A 88 14.06 2.68 -5.31
CA ASN A 88 15.37 3.30 -5.46
C ASN A 88 15.28 4.73 -6.02
N GLU A 89 14.26 5.02 -6.82
CA GLU A 89 14.05 6.35 -7.38
C GLU A 89 13.65 7.30 -6.24
N THR A 90 14.49 8.29 -5.95
CA THR A 90 14.24 9.28 -4.90
C THR A 90 14.47 10.69 -5.45
N LEU A 91 13.42 11.51 -5.42
CA LEU A 91 13.40 12.87 -5.94
C LEU A 91 13.14 13.87 -4.80
N PRO A 92 13.85 15.00 -4.74
CA PRO A 92 13.64 16.02 -3.73
C PRO A 92 12.34 16.80 -3.98
N LEU A 93 11.57 17.06 -2.92
CA LEU A 93 10.39 17.91 -2.99
C LEU A 93 10.71 19.37 -2.63
N PRO A 94 10.02 20.37 -3.23
CA PRO A 94 10.24 21.79 -2.95
C PRO A 94 10.00 22.18 -1.48
N LYS A 95 9.03 21.53 -0.83
CA LYS A 95 8.82 21.58 0.61
C LYS A 95 9.51 20.34 1.18
N LYS A 96 10.45 20.53 2.13
CA LYS A 96 11.28 19.49 2.78
C LYS A 96 10.66 18.07 2.69
N GLY A 97 11.37 17.14 2.07
CA GLY A 97 10.94 15.76 1.90
C GLY A 97 11.45 15.16 0.60
N THR A 98 11.20 13.87 0.40
CA THR A 98 11.50 13.14 -0.83
C THR A 98 10.26 12.38 -1.30
N THR A 99 10.21 12.06 -2.58
CA THR A 99 9.18 11.24 -3.22
C THR A 99 9.82 10.30 -4.23
N ASN A 100 9.10 9.29 -4.70
CA ASN A 100 9.63 8.36 -5.70
C ASN A 100 9.32 8.81 -7.12
N LEU A 101 8.26 9.59 -7.30
CA LEU A 101 7.84 10.09 -8.61
C LEU A 101 7.26 11.50 -8.49
N ILE A 102 7.65 12.39 -9.41
CA ILE A 102 6.99 13.67 -9.67
C ILE A 102 6.51 13.65 -11.12
N GLN A 103 5.20 13.81 -11.34
CA GLN A 103 4.60 13.75 -12.67
C GLN A 103 3.67 14.94 -12.91
N LYS A 104 3.67 15.47 -14.14
CA LYS A 104 2.72 16.50 -14.58
C LYS A 104 1.61 15.89 -15.42
N CYS A 105 0.36 16.22 -15.11
CA CYS A 105 -0.78 15.85 -15.92
C CYS A 105 -0.62 16.42 -17.34
N LYS A 106 -0.70 15.56 -18.37
CA LYS A 106 -0.55 15.99 -19.76
C LYS A 106 -1.61 17.01 -20.18
N PHE A 107 -2.81 16.91 -19.61
CA PHE A 107 -3.95 17.78 -19.92
C PHE A 107 -3.89 19.10 -19.12
N CYS A 108 -4.18 19.08 -17.82
CA CYS A 108 -4.32 20.30 -17.02
C CYS A 108 -2.99 20.86 -16.46
N LYS A 109 -1.86 20.21 -16.75
CA LYS A 109 -0.50 20.58 -16.30
C LYS A 109 -0.28 20.59 -14.78
N ARG A 110 -1.28 20.17 -13.98
CA ARG A 110 -1.12 19.97 -12.53
C ARG A 110 0.01 18.98 -12.28
N GLU A 111 0.90 19.34 -11.37
CA GLU A 111 1.93 18.45 -10.85
C GLU A 111 1.37 17.63 -9.68
N GLY A 112 1.76 16.37 -9.62
CA GLY A 112 1.43 15.45 -8.55
C GLY A 112 2.59 14.52 -8.25
N THR A 113 2.50 13.81 -7.14
CA THR A 113 3.60 13.00 -6.59
C THR A 113 3.11 11.62 -6.20
N VAL A 114 4.01 10.65 -6.25
CA VAL A 114 3.78 9.30 -5.72
C VAL A 114 4.98 8.91 -4.85
N THR A 115 4.73 8.72 -3.56
CA THR A 115 5.74 8.26 -2.59
C THR A 115 5.39 6.85 -2.13
N MET A 116 6.36 5.94 -2.20
CA MET A 116 6.22 4.56 -1.79
C MET A 116 6.53 4.42 -0.29
N ILE A 117 5.75 3.59 0.41
CA ILE A 117 5.86 3.38 1.85
C ILE A 117 6.09 1.87 2.10
N PRO A 118 7.35 1.45 2.27
CA PRO A 118 7.71 0.04 2.48
C PRO A 118 7.30 -0.47 3.87
N GLY A 119 7.45 -1.78 4.10
CA GLY A 119 7.22 -2.43 5.40
C GLY A 119 5.75 -2.75 5.68
N ARG A 120 4.91 -2.74 4.64
CA ARG A 120 3.45 -3.01 4.72
C ARG A 120 3.01 -4.15 3.81
N GLY A 121 3.93 -4.72 3.03
CA GLY A 121 3.66 -5.83 2.12
C GLY A 121 3.86 -7.19 2.77
N SER A 122 3.32 -8.22 2.12
CA SER A 122 3.50 -9.64 2.45
C SER A 122 3.42 -10.48 1.18
N PRO A 123 4.14 -11.61 1.09
CA PRO A 123 3.99 -12.53 -0.04
C PRO A 123 2.57 -13.07 -0.16
N LEU A 124 2.15 -13.40 -1.38
CA LEU A 124 0.95 -14.20 -1.59
C LEU A 124 1.28 -15.67 -1.33
N THR A 125 0.74 -16.21 -0.24
CA THR A 125 0.90 -17.62 0.10
C THR A 125 -0.16 -18.48 -0.58
N ASN A 126 0.10 -19.78 -0.67
CA ASN A 126 -0.85 -20.75 -1.19
C ASN A 126 -2.19 -20.69 -0.44
N GLU A 127 -2.18 -20.59 0.89
CA GLU A 127 -3.39 -20.54 1.71
C GLU A 127 -4.24 -19.28 1.46
N LEU A 128 -3.58 -18.16 1.14
CA LEU A 128 -4.28 -16.94 0.73
C LEU A 128 -4.93 -17.13 -0.64
N SER A 129 -4.20 -17.70 -1.60
CA SER A 129 -4.69 -18.00 -2.94
C SER A 129 -5.90 -18.93 -2.92
N GLU A 130 -5.80 -20.09 -2.26
CA GLU A 130 -6.91 -21.06 -2.12
C GLU A 130 -8.13 -20.45 -1.41
N GLY A 131 -7.89 -19.54 -0.46
CA GLY A 131 -8.93 -18.81 0.23
C GLY A 131 -9.60 -17.69 -0.58
N GLY A 132 -9.16 -17.47 -1.84
CA GLY A 132 -9.61 -16.35 -2.67
C GLY A 132 -9.27 -14.99 -2.07
N LYS A 133 -8.20 -14.91 -1.28
CA LYS A 133 -7.75 -13.70 -0.59
C LYS A 133 -6.65 -13.01 -1.37
N HIS A 134 -6.40 -11.76 -0.99
CA HIS A 134 -5.37 -10.93 -1.60
C HIS A 134 -4.23 -10.67 -0.61
N ALA A 135 -3.01 -10.61 -1.12
CA ALA A 135 -1.85 -10.17 -0.36
C ALA A 135 -1.64 -8.66 -0.56
N ALA A 136 -1.31 -7.95 0.51
CA ALA A 136 -0.88 -6.56 0.41
C ALA A 136 0.55 -6.53 -0.14
N LEU A 137 0.83 -5.66 -1.12
CA LEU A 137 2.14 -5.58 -1.76
C LEU A 137 2.90 -4.32 -1.39
N MET A 138 2.29 -3.14 -1.62
CA MET A 138 2.96 -1.84 -1.41
C MET A 138 1.92 -0.77 -1.09
N VAL A 139 2.35 0.26 -0.35
CA VAL A 139 1.53 1.45 -0.08
C VAL A 139 2.11 2.66 -0.80
N PHE A 140 1.22 3.47 -1.37
CA PHE A 140 1.55 4.69 -2.09
C PHE A 140 0.83 5.90 -1.46
N ASP A 141 1.58 6.92 -1.04
CA ASP A 141 1.07 8.28 -0.79
C ASP A 141 1.02 9.01 -2.13
N CYS A 142 -0.19 9.17 -2.66
CA CYS A 142 -0.43 9.81 -3.94
C CYS A 142 -1.04 11.19 -3.72
N ARG A 143 -0.51 12.21 -4.40
CA ARG A 143 -1.02 13.58 -4.36
C ARG A 143 -1.31 14.10 -5.75
N GLY A 144 -2.57 14.49 -5.99
CA GLY A 144 -3.02 15.00 -7.30
C GLY A 144 -3.28 13.90 -8.34
N PHE A 145 -3.00 12.64 -7.99
CA PHE A 145 -3.28 11.46 -8.80
C PHE A 145 -3.86 10.34 -7.95
N GLU A 146 -4.72 9.55 -8.57
CA GLU A 146 -5.29 8.30 -8.05
C GLU A 146 -4.70 7.14 -8.89
N PRO A 147 -4.06 6.14 -8.27
CA PRO A 147 -3.54 4.98 -8.99
C PRO A 147 -4.67 4.05 -9.42
N LEU A 148 -4.59 3.58 -10.66
CA LEU A 148 -5.52 2.70 -11.34
C LEU A 148 -4.73 1.58 -12.03
N ASP A 149 -5.35 0.43 -12.28
CA ASP A 149 -4.87 -0.65 -13.14
C ASP A 149 -3.36 -0.94 -13.04
N PHE A 150 -2.98 -1.89 -12.18
CA PHE A 150 -1.61 -2.36 -12.09
C PHE A 150 -1.30 -3.38 -13.20
N ALA A 151 -0.18 -3.19 -13.87
CA ALA A 151 0.31 -4.08 -14.92
C ALA A 151 1.40 -5.00 -14.35
N PHE A 152 1.18 -6.31 -14.48
CA PHE A 152 2.18 -7.31 -14.15
C PHE A 152 3.28 -7.33 -15.23
N SER A 153 4.52 -7.50 -14.79
CA SER A 153 5.73 -7.59 -15.64
C SER A 153 6.62 -8.73 -15.16
N SER A 154 7.89 -8.73 -15.58
CA SER A 154 8.94 -9.57 -15.01
C SER A 154 9.41 -9.12 -13.62
N GLY A 155 10.23 -9.95 -12.97
CA GLY A 155 10.90 -9.65 -11.71
C GLY A 155 10.19 -10.23 -10.48
N TRP A 156 9.36 -11.26 -10.68
CA TRP A 156 8.70 -11.97 -9.59
C TRP A 156 9.45 -13.25 -9.24
N LYS A 157 9.12 -13.79 -8.06
CA LYS A 157 9.52 -15.12 -7.62
C LYS A 157 8.39 -15.83 -6.93
N ALA A 158 8.48 -17.16 -6.90
CA ALA A 158 7.62 -18.03 -6.13
C ALA A 158 8.42 -19.25 -5.67
N GLU A 159 7.85 -20.00 -4.73
CA GLU A 159 8.45 -21.22 -4.19
C GLU A 159 7.44 -22.36 -4.35
N SER A 160 7.87 -23.52 -4.82
CA SER A 160 7.02 -24.71 -4.78
C SER A 160 6.75 -25.14 -3.34
N ILE A 161 5.70 -25.92 -3.15
CA ILE A 161 5.41 -26.53 -1.84
C ILE A 161 6.58 -27.41 -1.35
N GLU A 162 7.37 -27.96 -2.27
CA GLU A 162 8.56 -28.77 -1.96
C GLU A 162 9.83 -27.93 -1.76
N GLY A 163 9.79 -26.61 -1.95
CA GLY A 163 10.89 -25.69 -1.67
C GLY A 163 11.84 -25.39 -2.85
N THR A 164 11.53 -25.86 -4.06
CA THR A 164 12.16 -25.38 -5.30
C THR A 164 11.78 -23.93 -5.54
N LYS A 165 12.76 -23.06 -5.80
CA LYS A 165 12.55 -21.62 -6.01
C LYS A 165 12.52 -21.31 -7.51
N PHE A 166 11.52 -20.54 -7.90
CA PHE A 166 11.38 -19.99 -9.25
C PHE A 166 11.64 -18.48 -9.15
N GLU A 167 12.69 -18.03 -9.81
CA GLU A 167 13.11 -16.62 -9.85
C GLU A 167 12.86 -16.05 -11.26
N ASP A 168 12.89 -14.71 -11.39
CA ASP A 168 12.72 -14.00 -12.66
C ASP A 168 11.43 -14.36 -13.44
N ILE A 169 10.36 -14.70 -12.72
CA ILE A 169 9.05 -15.00 -13.30
C ILE A 169 8.53 -13.76 -14.04
N ASP A 170 8.12 -13.95 -15.30
CA ASP A 170 7.48 -12.95 -16.14
C ASP A 170 5.97 -13.20 -16.26
N LEU A 171 5.19 -12.22 -15.81
CA LEU A 171 3.73 -12.23 -15.83
C LEU A 171 3.15 -11.18 -16.79
N SER A 172 3.97 -10.65 -17.70
CA SER A 172 3.49 -9.76 -18.77
C SER A 172 2.45 -10.43 -19.69
N GLY A 173 2.48 -11.76 -19.79
CA GLY A 173 1.47 -12.59 -20.48
C GLY A 173 0.24 -12.95 -19.65
N GLY A 174 0.27 -12.73 -18.33
CA GLY A 174 -0.83 -13.03 -17.40
C GLY A 174 -0.75 -14.39 -16.70
N ASP A 175 0.15 -15.28 -17.12
CA ASP A 175 0.37 -16.58 -16.50
C ASP A 175 1.85 -17.00 -16.52
N PHE A 176 2.18 -17.99 -15.70
CA PHE A 176 3.48 -18.65 -15.64
C PHE A 176 3.24 -20.14 -15.38
N SER A 177 3.97 -21.02 -16.08
CA SER A 177 3.94 -22.45 -15.82
C SER A 177 5.31 -23.08 -16.00
N GLU A 178 5.64 -24.04 -15.14
CA GLU A 178 6.89 -24.79 -15.15
C GLU A 178 6.63 -26.18 -14.51
N TYR A 179 7.66 -27.00 -14.35
CA TYR A 179 7.62 -28.32 -13.75
C TYR A 179 8.63 -28.43 -12.61
N ASP A 180 8.15 -28.62 -11.39
CA ASP A 180 9.03 -28.88 -10.26
C ASP A 180 9.55 -30.33 -10.30
N GLU A 181 10.82 -30.51 -10.68
CA GLU A 181 11.48 -31.81 -10.67
C GLU A 181 11.50 -32.46 -9.28
N LYS A 182 11.55 -31.66 -8.21
CA LYS A 182 11.62 -32.16 -6.84
C LYS A 182 10.27 -32.72 -6.37
N GLY A 183 9.18 -31.99 -6.62
CA GLY A 183 7.82 -32.44 -6.34
C GLY A 183 7.23 -33.38 -7.39
N ALA A 184 7.90 -33.52 -8.55
CA ALA A 184 7.41 -34.25 -9.70
C ALA A 184 5.98 -33.83 -10.10
N CYS A 185 5.72 -32.53 -10.12
CA CYS A 185 4.43 -31.94 -10.43
C CYS A 185 4.57 -30.64 -11.25
N PRO A 186 3.56 -30.29 -12.06
CA PRO A 186 3.52 -28.97 -12.69
C PRO A 186 3.29 -27.89 -11.63
N VAL A 187 3.88 -26.72 -11.86
CA VAL A 187 3.63 -25.50 -11.08
C VAL A 187 3.04 -24.44 -11.98
N MET A 188 2.09 -23.65 -11.46
CA MET A 188 1.43 -22.62 -12.25
C MET A 188 1.02 -21.41 -11.42
N ILE A 189 1.17 -20.22 -12.01
CA ILE A 189 0.56 -18.97 -11.56
C ILE A 189 -0.38 -18.53 -12.67
N SER A 190 -1.64 -18.31 -12.35
CA SER A 190 -2.64 -17.85 -13.32
C SER A 190 -3.63 -16.88 -12.68
N ASN A 191 -4.52 -16.30 -13.49
CA ASN A 191 -5.56 -15.37 -13.01
C ASN A 191 -5.02 -14.23 -12.15
N VAL A 192 -3.84 -13.70 -12.54
CA VAL A 192 -3.21 -12.59 -11.82
C VAL A 192 -4.11 -11.36 -11.86
N ALA A 193 -4.35 -10.79 -10.69
CA ALA A 193 -5.22 -9.64 -10.52
C ALA A 193 -4.66 -8.71 -9.45
N ALA A 194 -4.94 -7.43 -9.61
CA ALA A 194 -4.50 -6.40 -8.69
C ALA A 194 -5.60 -5.38 -8.43
N MET A 195 -5.60 -4.80 -7.24
CA MET A 195 -6.54 -3.73 -6.88
C MET A 195 -5.90 -2.73 -5.93
N PHE A 196 -6.32 -1.48 -6.02
CA PHE A 196 -5.95 -0.43 -5.08
C PHE A 196 -7.10 -0.20 -4.09
N LYS A 197 -6.79 -0.07 -2.80
CA LYS A 197 -7.74 0.36 -1.76
C LYS A 197 -7.19 1.55 -1.00
N VAL A 198 -8.04 2.52 -0.72
CA VAL A 198 -7.69 3.63 0.17
C VAL A 198 -7.48 3.09 1.58
N VAL A 199 -6.37 3.47 2.21
CA VAL A 199 -6.02 3.09 3.57
C VAL A 199 -5.64 4.32 4.39
N ASP A 200 -6.01 4.31 5.67
CA ASP A 200 -5.56 5.31 6.63
C ASP A 200 -4.39 4.75 7.45
N LEU A 201 -3.20 5.27 7.19
CA LEU A 201 -1.98 4.85 7.89
C LEU A 201 -1.87 5.42 9.31
N ASN A 202 -2.75 6.35 9.70
CA ASN A 202 -2.79 6.91 11.06
C ASN A 202 -3.41 5.93 12.08
N PHE A 203 -4.03 4.85 11.62
CA PHE A 203 -4.45 3.75 12.48
C PHE A 203 -3.34 2.71 12.57
N VAL A 204 -2.50 2.85 13.59
CA VAL A 204 -1.73 1.72 14.11
C VAL A 204 -2.75 0.73 14.68
N VAL A 205 -3.15 -0.25 13.88
CA VAL A 205 -3.81 -1.45 14.40
C VAL A 205 -2.71 -2.25 15.09
N CYS A 206 -2.53 -2.04 16.40
CA CYS A 206 -1.69 -2.90 17.22
C CYS A 206 -2.28 -4.32 17.18
N PRO A 207 -1.59 -5.31 16.60
CA PRO A 207 -1.95 -6.71 16.80
C PRO A 207 -1.50 -7.08 18.22
N GLU A 208 -2.45 -7.48 19.04
CA GLU A 208 -2.25 -8.06 20.38
C GLU A 208 -1.43 -7.23 21.38
N HIS A 209 -2.10 -6.33 22.10
CA HIS A 209 -2.05 -6.27 23.58
C HIS A 209 -3.04 -5.21 24.07
N TYR A 210 -4.25 -5.66 24.37
CA TYR A 210 -5.21 -4.92 25.18
C TYR A 210 -4.63 -4.83 26.61
N LEU A 211 -4.59 -3.61 27.18
CA LEU A 211 -4.10 -3.25 28.52
C LEU A 211 -2.59 -3.08 28.68
N ARG A 212 -2.07 -1.89 28.38
CA ARG A 212 -1.23 -1.06 29.28
C ARG A 212 -0.74 0.19 28.56
N ALA A 213 -1.55 1.25 28.61
CA ALA A 213 -1.07 2.61 28.38
C ALA A 213 -1.92 3.62 29.16
N ILE A 214 -2.02 3.42 30.48
CA ILE A 214 -2.26 4.53 31.41
C ILE A 214 -1.32 4.27 32.58
N HIS A 215 -0.15 4.89 32.55
CA HIS A 215 0.73 5.26 33.67
C HIS A 215 2.17 5.43 33.18
N CYS A 216 2.43 6.49 32.43
CA CYS A 216 3.76 7.12 32.36
C CYS A 216 3.57 8.64 32.26
N TYR A 217 2.85 9.20 33.23
CA TYR A 217 2.99 10.59 33.66
C TYR A 217 2.70 10.60 35.17
N PHE A 218 3.73 10.24 35.94
CA PHE A 218 3.98 10.86 37.23
C PHE A 218 5.16 11.80 37.03
#